data_AF-A0A364NME6-F1
#
_entry.id   AF-A0A364NME6-F1
#
_cell.length_a   1.000
_cell.length_b   1.000
_cell.length_c   1.000
_cell.angle_alpha   90.00
_cell.angle_beta   90.00
_cell.angle_gamma   90.00
#
_symmetry.space_group_name_H-M   'P 1'
#
loop_
_entity.id
_entity.type
_entity.pdbx_description
1 polymer ?
#
loop_
_entity_poly.entity_id
_entity_poly.type
_entity_poly.pdbx_seq_one_letter_code
_entity_poly.pdbx_strand_id
1 'polypeptide(L)'
;MPQTNVDEVLAKIARFEQFGDNDSHVVFEKKSLQREIQNDIKKLKEVSISDGYMTDMIFNGIQKNEAKCRSYYELAKQQGAYSRQLDWNFALSLGYLGYESEASDIFLDLVDRDLGEPEIYRGASTHFSDMGYFDKAVQVLEKGLKLKDCLITERLIVCEKLANFVDQLNIPKNELNRYMSTVQEFQQKKGLYFKDRRYDFFDDGHETIACIEINTGKSIDDVNRLNDELFDLLASKDFTADIALNFVTMFR
;
A
#
# COMPACT_ATOMS: atom_id res chain seq x y z
N MET A 1 30.31 8.71 17.39
CA MET A 1 28.84 8.86 17.52
C MET A 1 28.21 7.70 16.80
N PRO A 2 27.12 7.08 17.29
CA PRO A 2 26.42 6.04 16.53
C PRO A 2 25.95 6.63 15.19
N GLN A 3 26.24 5.93 14.11
CA GLN A 3 25.91 6.33 12.76
C GLN A 3 24.40 6.12 12.55
N THR A 4 23.67 7.17 12.22
CA THR A 4 22.24 7.06 11.89
C THR A 4 22.10 6.21 10.62
N ASN A 5 21.40 5.08 10.72
CA ASN A 5 21.12 4.18 9.59
C ASN A 5 19.76 4.55 8.95
N VAL A 6 19.67 4.50 7.63
CA VAL A 6 18.44 4.73 6.86
C VAL A 6 17.30 3.81 7.33
N ASP A 7 17.59 2.55 7.64
CA ASP A 7 16.59 1.56 8.07
C ASP A 7 15.91 1.96 9.39
N GLU A 8 16.67 2.54 10.33
CA GLU A 8 16.14 3.02 11.60
C GLU A 8 15.20 4.21 11.40
N VAL A 9 15.54 5.11 10.47
CA VAL A 9 14.70 6.27 10.17
C VAL A 9 13.44 5.84 9.43
N LEU A 10 13.53 4.89 8.48
CA LEU A 10 12.37 4.32 7.80
C LEU A 10 11.44 3.58 8.77
N ALA A 11 11.97 2.84 9.74
CA ALA A 11 11.17 2.20 10.77
C ALA A 11 10.40 3.22 11.64
N LYS A 12 11.03 4.36 11.97
CA LYS A 12 10.36 5.47 12.66
C LYS A 12 9.28 6.11 11.78
N ILE A 13 9.53 6.29 10.49
CA ILE A 13 8.53 6.82 9.54
C ILE A 13 7.33 5.88 9.45
N ALA A 14 7.53 4.57 9.34
CA ALA A 14 6.44 3.58 9.34
C ALA A 14 5.63 3.62 10.65
N ARG A 15 6.30 3.80 11.81
CA ARG A 15 5.61 4.03 13.09
C ARG A 15 4.86 5.35 13.11
N PHE A 16 5.42 6.41 12.52
CA PHE A 16 4.77 7.72 12.45
C PHE A 16 3.50 7.66 11.59
N GLU A 17 3.58 6.95 10.46
CA GLU A 17 2.46 6.71 9.58
C GLU A 17 1.30 6.06 10.33
N GLN A 18 1.58 5.11 11.24
CA GLN A 18 0.58 4.39 12.03
C GLN A 18 -0.28 5.26 12.97
N PHE A 19 0.14 6.49 13.24
CA PHE A 19 -0.64 7.39 14.07
C PHE A 19 -1.81 8.00 13.28
N GLY A 20 -3.02 7.51 13.55
CA GLY A 20 -4.26 8.12 13.05
C GLY A 20 -4.44 9.57 13.54
N ASP A 21 -5.21 10.36 12.81
CA ASP A 21 -5.35 11.80 13.07
C ASP A 21 -6.31 12.16 14.23
N ASN A 22 -6.98 11.17 14.82
CA ASN A 22 -8.18 11.40 15.64
C ASN A 22 -7.99 11.26 17.18
N ASP A 23 -6.79 11.00 17.68
CA ASP A 23 -6.56 10.83 19.13
C ASP A 23 -5.69 11.96 19.70
N SER A 24 -6.24 12.75 20.63
CA SER A 24 -5.58 13.90 21.23
C SER A 24 -4.37 13.54 22.09
N HIS A 25 -4.33 12.32 22.68
CA HIS A 25 -3.16 11.83 23.40
C HIS A 25 -2.04 11.43 22.43
N VAL A 26 -2.40 10.97 21.24
CA VAL A 26 -1.45 10.63 20.17
C VAL A 26 -0.78 11.87 19.57
N VAL A 27 -1.42 13.05 19.62
CA VAL A 27 -0.86 14.28 19.02
C VAL A 27 0.51 14.64 19.58
N PHE A 28 0.73 14.46 20.89
CA PHE A 28 2.02 14.80 21.51
C PHE A 28 3.12 13.83 21.06
N GLU A 29 2.84 12.53 21.12
CA GLU A 29 3.79 11.49 20.67
C GLU A 29 4.11 11.62 19.19
N LYS A 30 3.09 11.84 18.35
CA LYS A 30 3.23 12.07 16.90
C LYS A 30 4.14 13.27 16.63
N LYS A 31 3.96 14.39 17.34
CA LYS A 31 4.84 15.57 17.21
C LYS A 31 6.26 15.32 17.71
N SER A 32 6.43 14.57 18.78
CA SER A 32 7.77 14.20 19.28
C SER A 32 8.50 13.35 18.25
N LEU A 33 7.85 12.28 17.77
CA LEU A 33 8.40 11.40 16.75
C LEU A 33 8.69 12.15 15.44
N GLN A 34 7.82 13.08 15.04
CA GLN A 34 8.06 13.93 13.87
C GLN A 34 9.38 14.70 13.97
N ARG A 35 9.67 15.30 15.14
CA ARG A 35 10.92 16.04 15.37
C ARG A 35 12.12 15.11 15.37
N GLU A 36 11.99 13.93 15.96
CA GLU A 36 13.04 12.90 15.95
C GLU A 36 13.38 12.49 14.52
N ILE A 37 12.37 12.15 13.71
CA ILE A 37 12.55 11.81 12.29
C ILE A 37 13.22 12.95 11.53
N GLN A 38 12.78 14.20 11.69
CA GLN A 38 13.39 15.36 11.02
C GLN A 38 14.86 15.54 11.41
N ASN A 39 15.20 15.36 12.70
CA ASN A 39 16.57 15.44 13.18
C ASN A 39 17.44 14.32 12.61
N ASP A 40 16.92 13.10 12.51
CA ASP A 40 17.66 11.97 11.97
C ASP A 40 17.82 12.06 10.45
N ILE A 41 16.81 12.54 9.72
CA ILE A 41 16.92 12.88 8.29
C ILE A 41 18.01 13.94 8.08
N LYS A 42 18.08 14.97 8.94
CA LYS A 42 19.13 15.98 8.83
C LYS A 42 20.52 15.35 8.99
N LYS A 43 20.72 14.47 9.98
CA LYS A 43 21.97 13.73 10.15
C LYS A 43 22.25 12.80 8.96
N LEU A 44 21.23 12.14 8.42
CA LEU A 44 21.37 11.30 7.22
C LEU A 44 21.90 12.12 6.05
N LYS A 45 21.39 13.34 5.81
CA LYS A 45 21.90 14.22 4.74
C LYS A 45 23.36 14.61 4.92
N GLU A 46 23.87 14.64 6.15
CA GLU A 46 25.29 14.92 6.42
C GLU A 46 26.19 13.71 6.06
N VAL A 47 25.66 12.49 6.13
CA VAL A 47 26.41 11.24 5.86
C VAL A 47 26.21 10.73 4.44
N SER A 48 24.97 10.79 3.94
CA SER A 48 24.54 10.38 2.61
C SER A 48 23.45 11.34 2.14
N ILE A 49 23.84 12.32 1.31
CA ILE A 49 22.94 13.35 0.79
C ILE A 49 21.76 12.70 0.04
N SER A 50 22.03 11.67 -0.77
CA SER A 50 21.03 10.90 -1.51
C SER A 50 19.99 10.28 -0.59
N ASP A 51 20.42 9.47 0.38
CA ASP A 51 19.50 8.78 1.29
C ASP A 51 18.72 9.77 2.13
N GLY A 52 19.39 10.83 2.61
CA GLY A 52 18.74 11.89 3.35
C GLY A 52 17.62 12.59 2.58
N TYR A 53 17.79 12.84 1.27
CA TYR A 53 16.70 13.40 0.45
C TYR A 53 15.61 12.37 0.11
N MET A 54 15.97 11.12 -0.18
CA MET A 54 14.98 10.05 -0.40
C MET A 54 14.09 9.83 0.82
N THR A 55 14.67 9.75 2.01
CA THR A 55 13.92 9.58 3.26
C THR A 55 13.03 10.78 3.57
N ASP A 56 13.51 12.00 3.31
CA ASP A 56 12.72 13.22 3.50
C ASP A 56 11.55 13.30 2.51
N MET A 57 11.76 12.88 1.26
CA MET A 57 10.70 12.79 0.26
C MET A 57 9.55 11.89 0.73
N ILE A 58 9.85 10.66 1.17
CA ILE A 58 8.83 9.71 1.70
C ILE A 58 8.08 10.32 2.86
N PHE A 59 8.81 10.90 3.82
CA PHE A 59 8.21 11.49 5.00
C PHE A 59 7.27 12.65 4.67
N ASN A 60 7.61 13.46 3.68
CA ASN A 60 6.74 14.55 3.22
C ASN A 60 5.55 14.05 2.40
N GLY A 61 5.69 12.94 1.67
CA GLY A 61 4.56 12.24 1.06
C GLY A 61 3.51 11.85 2.09
N ILE A 62 3.94 11.19 3.18
CA ILE A 62 3.06 10.80 4.31
C ILE A 62 2.42 12.03 4.98
N GLN A 63 3.16 13.12 5.12
CA GLN A 63 2.63 14.40 5.65
C GLN A 63 1.77 15.19 4.67
N LYS A 64 1.50 14.64 3.48
CA LYS A 64 0.73 15.29 2.41
C LYS A 64 1.34 16.63 1.95
N ASN A 65 2.66 16.77 2.00
CA ASN A 65 3.39 17.95 1.55
C ASN A 65 4.00 17.74 0.16
N GLU A 66 3.18 17.93 -0.87
CA GLU A 66 3.57 17.71 -2.27
C GLU A 66 4.79 18.53 -2.68
N ALA A 67 4.79 19.83 -2.39
CA ALA A 67 5.84 20.74 -2.85
C ALA A 67 7.22 20.29 -2.36
N LYS A 68 7.32 19.84 -1.11
CA LYS A 68 8.57 19.28 -0.56
C LYS A 68 8.90 17.92 -1.14
N CYS A 69 7.90 17.04 -1.29
CA CYS A 69 8.10 15.73 -1.91
C CYS A 69 8.76 15.87 -3.30
N ARG A 70 8.18 16.68 -4.19
CA ARG A 70 8.71 16.91 -5.54
C ARG A 70 10.08 17.60 -5.53
N SER A 71 10.26 18.59 -4.65
CA SER A 71 11.55 19.28 -4.50
C SER A 71 12.67 18.32 -4.08
N TYR A 72 12.40 17.41 -3.13
CA TYR A 72 13.40 16.45 -2.67
C TYR A 72 13.71 15.35 -3.68
N TYR A 73 12.73 14.94 -4.50
CA TYR A 73 12.98 14.07 -5.64
C TYR A 73 13.99 14.71 -6.62
N GLU A 74 13.76 15.96 -7.01
CA GLU A 74 14.66 16.66 -7.93
C GLU A 74 16.04 16.96 -7.31
N LEU A 75 16.09 17.31 -6.02
CA LEU A 75 17.35 17.47 -5.32
C LEU A 75 18.13 16.15 -5.25
N ALA A 76 17.48 15.02 -4.98
CA ALA A 76 18.14 13.71 -5.00
C ALA A 76 18.72 13.42 -6.40
N LYS A 77 17.95 13.63 -7.48
CA LYS A 77 18.43 13.47 -8.87
C LYS A 77 19.67 14.31 -9.18
N GLN A 78 19.65 15.60 -8.79
CA GLN A 78 20.78 16.51 -9.00
C GLN A 78 22.05 16.08 -8.29
N GLN A 79 21.92 15.38 -7.16
CA GLN A 79 23.05 14.84 -6.38
C GLN A 79 23.54 13.49 -6.92
N GLY A 80 23.08 13.09 -8.11
CA GLY A 80 23.50 11.85 -8.76
C GLY A 80 22.79 10.61 -8.23
N ALA A 81 21.73 10.76 -7.42
CA ALA A 81 20.90 9.65 -6.95
C ALA A 81 19.97 9.12 -8.04
N TYR A 82 20.44 9.04 -9.29
CA TYR A 82 19.68 8.43 -10.38
C TYR A 82 19.70 6.91 -10.18
N SER A 83 18.78 6.44 -9.34
CA SER A 83 18.61 5.04 -9.02
C SER A 83 17.13 4.68 -9.12
N ARG A 84 16.88 3.42 -9.46
CA ARG A 84 15.57 2.78 -9.37
C ARG A 84 14.89 3.05 -8.03
N GLN A 85 15.67 2.99 -6.95
CA GLN A 85 15.17 3.18 -5.59
C GLN A 85 14.61 4.60 -5.37
N LEU A 86 15.19 5.62 -6.02
CA LEU A 86 14.66 6.98 -5.96
C LEU A 86 13.29 7.06 -6.64
N ASP A 87 13.16 6.56 -7.88
CA ASP A 87 11.89 6.55 -8.62
C ASP A 87 10.82 5.73 -7.89
N TRP A 88 11.20 4.59 -7.32
CA TRP A 88 10.32 3.75 -6.49
C TRP A 88 9.77 4.52 -5.29
N ASN A 89 10.68 5.15 -4.52
CA ASN A 89 10.30 5.93 -3.34
C ASN A 89 9.44 7.15 -3.72
N PHE A 90 9.68 7.74 -4.89
CA PHE A 90 8.89 8.86 -5.38
C PHE A 90 7.47 8.42 -5.77
N ALA A 91 7.33 7.29 -6.47
CA ALA A 91 6.03 6.70 -6.78
C ALA A 91 5.23 6.36 -5.51
N LEU A 92 5.86 5.77 -4.50
CA LEU A 92 5.22 5.55 -3.19
C LEU A 92 4.76 6.86 -2.55
N SER A 93 5.60 7.90 -2.59
CA SER A 93 5.28 9.22 -2.03
C SER A 93 4.11 9.89 -2.75
N LEU A 94 4.02 9.75 -4.08
CA LEU A 94 2.88 10.20 -4.89
C LEU A 94 1.61 9.43 -4.54
N GLY A 95 1.71 8.11 -4.31
CA GLY A 95 0.61 7.31 -3.78
C GLY A 95 0.09 7.85 -2.44
N TYR A 96 0.99 8.17 -1.50
CA TYR A 96 0.60 8.84 -0.26
C TYR A 96 -0.04 10.20 -0.50
N LEU A 97 0.31 10.94 -1.55
CA LEU A 97 -0.30 12.23 -1.86
C LEU A 97 -1.67 12.12 -2.56
N GLY A 98 -2.07 10.92 -3.00
CA GLY A 98 -3.29 10.70 -3.80
C GLY A 98 -3.08 10.91 -5.31
N TYR A 99 -1.83 11.00 -5.78
CA TYR A 99 -1.48 11.10 -7.21
C TYR A 99 -1.34 9.71 -7.85
N GLU A 100 -2.41 8.93 -7.78
CA GLU A 100 -2.39 7.50 -8.11
C GLU A 100 -2.00 7.20 -9.55
N SER A 101 -2.51 7.99 -10.51
CA SER A 101 -2.18 7.81 -11.93
C SER A 101 -0.71 8.06 -12.19
N GLU A 102 -0.13 9.11 -11.59
CA GLU A 102 1.28 9.45 -11.76
C GLU A 102 2.19 8.40 -11.10
N ALA A 103 1.84 7.95 -9.89
CA ALA A 103 2.54 6.85 -9.22
C ALA A 103 2.50 5.56 -10.05
N SER A 104 1.33 5.24 -10.62
CA SER A 104 1.13 4.08 -11.48
C SER A 104 2.02 4.11 -12.72
N ASP A 105 2.10 5.25 -13.40
CA ASP A 105 2.91 5.41 -14.61
C ASP A 105 4.40 5.18 -14.30
N ILE A 106 4.88 5.69 -13.16
CA ILE A 106 6.25 5.45 -12.71
C ILE A 106 6.48 3.97 -12.37
N PHE A 107 5.56 3.30 -11.67
CA PHE A 107 5.70 1.87 -11.38
C PHE A 107 5.72 1.01 -12.65
N LEU A 108 4.89 1.33 -13.65
CA LEU A 108 4.90 0.62 -14.93
C LEU A 108 6.20 0.86 -15.71
N ASP A 109 6.67 2.10 -15.74
CA ASP A 109 7.95 2.45 -16.35
C ASP A 109 9.13 1.72 -15.65
N LEU A 110 9.11 1.61 -14.32
CA LEU A 110 10.09 0.81 -13.57
C LEU A 110 10.01 -0.68 -13.93
N VAL A 111 8.80 -1.24 -13.98
CA VAL A 111 8.55 -2.63 -14.39
C VAL A 111 9.05 -2.91 -15.81
N ASP A 112 8.96 -1.94 -16.72
CA ASP A 112 9.40 -2.06 -18.11
C ASP A 112 10.90 -1.84 -18.28
N ARG A 113 11.50 -0.92 -17.52
CA ARG A 113 12.96 -0.66 -17.53
C ARG A 113 13.75 -1.76 -16.84
N ASP A 114 13.24 -2.30 -15.74
CA ASP A 114 13.97 -3.18 -14.83
C ASP A 114 13.57 -4.64 -14.97
N LEU A 115 13.75 -5.14 -16.20
CA LEU A 115 13.60 -6.54 -16.56
C LEU A 115 14.49 -7.40 -15.66
N GLY A 116 13.89 -8.12 -14.71
CA GLY A 116 14.60 -9.16 -13.97
C GLY A 116 14.51 -9.12 -12.45
N GLU A 117 13.97 -8.07 -11.82
CA GLU A 117 13.94 -8.02 -10.35
C GLU A 117 12.56 -8.34 -9.76
N PRO A 118 12.39 -9.51 -9.12
CA PRO A 118 11.11 -9.95 -8.56
C PRO A 118 10.49 -8.94 -7.59
N GLU A 119 11.32 -8.19 -6.87
CA GLU A 119 10.88 -7.21 -5.88
C GLU A 119 10.12 -6.04 -6.50
N ILE A 120 10.47 -5.62 -7.72
CA ILE A 120 9.78 -4.53 -8.42
C ILE A 120 8.41 -5.00 -8.89
N TYR A 121 8.32 -6.19 -9.48
CA TYR A 121 7.03 -6.77 -9.87
C TYR A 121 6.13 -7.00 -8.65
N ARG A 122 6.70 -7.56 -7.56
CA ARG A 122 5.98 -7.81 -6.29
C ARG A 122 5.48 -6.52 -5.65
N GLY A 123 6.32 -5.50 -5.60
CA GLY A 123 5.96 -4.22 -5.02
C GLY A 123 4.90 -3.53 -5.88
N ALA A 124 5.11 -3.44 -7.21
CA ALA A 124 4.20 -2.73 -8.10
C ALA A 124 2.84 -3.43 -8.16
N SER A 125 2.80 -4.77 -8.16
CA SER A 125 1.55 -5.51 -8.08
C SER A 125 0.83 -5.31 -6.76
N THR A 126 1.57 -5.24 -5.65
CA THR A 126 1.01 -4.96 -4.33
C THR A 126 0.41 -3.56 -4.31
N HIS A 127 1.14 -2.57 -4.84
CA HIS A 127 0.63 -1.23 -5.00
C HIS A 127 -0.66 -1.23 -5.83
N PHE A 128 -0.68 -1.83 -7.02
CA PHE A 128 -1.88 -1.90 -7.85
C PHE A 128 -3.05 -2.61 -7.16
N SER A 129 -2.79 -3.71 -6.46
CA SER A 129 -3.80 -4.45 -5.69
C SER A 129 -4.35 -3.61 -4.52
N ASP A 130 -3.49 -2.90 -3.81
CA ASP A 130 -3.89 -2.03 -2.70
C ASP A 130 -4.74 -0.84 -3.17
N MET A 131 -4.55 -0.41 -4.41
CA MET A 131 -5.35 0.62 -5.08
C MET A 131 -6.59 0.06 -5.82
N GLY A 132 -6.81 -1.26 -5.82
CA GLY A 132 -7.90 -1.92 -6.54
C GLY A 132 -7.69 -2.07 -8.05
N TYR A 133 -6.53 -1.73 -8.60
CA TYR A 133 -6.19 -1.88 -10.02
C TYR A 133 -5.72 -3.31 -10.36
N PHE A 134 -6.59 -4.31 -10.16
CA PHE A 134 -6.21 -5.73 -10.30
C PHE A 134 -5.72 -6.12 -11.69
N ASP A 135 -6.30 -5.58 -12.76
CA ASP A 135 -5.81 -5.84 -14.12
C ASP A 135 -4.34 -5.46 -14.27
N LYS A 136 -3.96 -4.30 -13.72
CA LYS A 136 -2.57 -3.83 -13.74
C LYS A 136 -1.70 -4.68 -12.81
N ALA A 137 -2.22 -5.07 -11.64
CA ALA A 137 -1.51 -5.97 -10.74
C ALA A 137 -1.20 -7.31 -11.42
N VAL A 138 -2.19 -7.93 -12.07
CA VAL A 138 -2.04 -9.16 -12.86
C VAL A 138 -1.06 -8.93 -14.00
N GLN A 139 -1.22 -7.86 -14.80
CA GLN A 139 -0.32 -7.57 -15.91
C GLN A 139 1.15 -7.43 -15.47
N VAL A 140 1.40 -6.71 -14.36
CA VAL A 140 2.74 -6.58 -13.78
C VAL A 140 3.26 -7.95 -13.37
N LEU A 141 2.45 -8.74 -12.68
CA LEU A 141 2.89 -10.05 -12.22
C LEU A 141 3.11 -11.05 -13.36
N GLU A 142 2.31 -11.03 -14.42
CA GLU A 142 2.51 -11.83 -15.64
C GLU A 142 3.81 -11.48 -16.35
N LYS A 143 4.20 -10.19 -16.37
CA LYS A 143 5.52 -9.76 -16.84
C LYS A 143 6.61 -10.35 -15.93
N GLY A 144 6.40 -10.30 -14.61
CA GLY A 144 7.30 -10.90 -13.62
C GLY A 144 7.46 -12.41 -13.76
N LEU A 145 6.40 -13.17 -14.07
CA LEU A 145 6.40 -14.63 -14.22
C LEU A 145 7.33 -15.14 -15.32
N LYS A 146 7.54 -14.34 -16.36
CA LYS A 146 8.49 -14.69 -17.42
C LYS A 146 9.92 -14.80 -16.85
N LEU A 147 10.15 -14.25 -15.66
CA LEU A 147 11.38 -14.33 -14.88
C LEU A 147 11.17 -15.45 -13.84
N LYS A 148 11.76 -16.62 -14.08
CA LYS A 148 11.54 -17.87 -13.32
C LYS A 148 12.09 -17.83 -11.88
N ASP A 149 11.58 -16.98 -11.00
CA ASP A 149 11.92 -17.01 -9.56
C ASP A 149 10.68 -17.03 -8.65
N CYS A 150 10.71 -17.95 -7.68
CA CYS A 150 9.56 -18.55 -7.02
C CYS A 150 8.77 -17.66 -6.03
N LEU A 151 9.26 -16.47 -5.68
CA LEU A 151 8.62 -15.59 -4.69
C LEU A 151 7.43 -14.78 -5.25
N ILE A 152 7.35 -14.61 -6.57
CA ILE A 152 6.21 -13.92 -7.21
C ILE A 152 4.95 -14.82 -7.13
N THR A 153 5.13 -16.15 -7.02
CA THR A 153 4.10 -17.17 -7.22
C THR A 153 2.89 -17.08 -6.29
N GLU A 154 3.05 -16.83 -4.98
CA GLU A 154 1.92 -16.88 -4.03
C GLU A 154 0.95 -15.69 -4.19
N ARG A 155 1.48 -14.46 -4.29
CA ARG A 155 0.63 -13.27 -4.54
C ARG A 155 0.05 -13.25 -5.95
N LEU A 156 0.75 -13.86 -6.91
CA LEU A 156 0.21 -14.16 -8.23
C LEU A 156 -0.98 -15.08 -8.17
N ILE A 157 -0.85 -16.22 -7.50
CA ILE A 157 -1.94 -17.17 -7.33
C ILE A 157 -3.15 -16.44 -6.74
N VAL A 158 -2.94 -15.54 -5.79
CA VAL A 158 -4.02 -14.73 -5.22
C VAL A 158 -4.63 -13.76 -6.23
N CYS A 159 -3.82 -12.96 -6.95
CA CYS A 159 -4.32 -11.99 -7.91
C CYS A 159 -5.00 -12.66 -9.12
N GLU A 160 -4.42 -13.76 -9.61
CA GLU A 160 -4.96 -14.59 -10.67
C GLU A 160 -6.26 -15.26 -10.23
N LYS A 161 -6.32 -15.85 -9.02
CA LYS A 161 -7.56 -16.40 -8.46
C LYS A 161 -8.63 -15.33 -8.33
N LEU A 162 -8.28 -14.15 -7.84
CA LEU A 162 -9.23 -13.05 -7.69
C LEU A 162 -9.73 -12.55 -9.07
N ALA A 163 -8.84 -12.40 -10.04
CA ALA A 163 -9.22 -12.00 -11.39
C ALA A 163 -10.13 -13.03 -12.05
N ASN A 164 -9.75 -14.32 -12.00
CA ASN A 164 -10.56 -15.41 -12.51
C ASN A 164 -11.92 -15.49 -11.81
N PHE A 165 -11.95 -15.28 -10.49
CA PHE A 165 -13.17 -15.27 -9.70
C PHE A 165 -14.13 -14.14 -10.13
N VAL A 166 -13.61 -12.93 -10.26
CA VAL A 166 -14.37 -11.74 -10.69
C VAL A 166 -14.91 -11.93 -12.11
N ASP A 167 -14.09 -12.47 -13.01
CA ASP A 167 -14.48 -12.75 -14.40
C ASP A 167 -15.55 -13.85 -14.47
N GLN A 168 -15.42 -14.93 -13.70
CA GLN A 168 -16.41 -16.02 -13.63
C GLN A 168 -17.78 -15.53 -13.16
N LEU A 169 -17.80 -14.60 -12.21
CA LEU A 169 -19.03 -14.02 -11.68
C LEU A 169 -19.57 -12.86 -12.53
N ASN A 170 -18.90 -12.49 -13.62
CA ASN A 170 -19.23 -11.32 -14.45
C ASN A 170 -19.36 -10.01 -13.65
N ILE A 171 -18.60 -9.88 -12.56
CA ILE A 171 -18.67 -8.69 -11.70
C ILE A 171 -18.08 -7.50 -12.45
N PRO A 172 -18.84 -6.40 -12.64
CA PRO A 172 -18.31 -5.22 -13.30
C PRO A 172 -17.09 -4.64 -12.55
N LYS A 173 -16.02 -4.34 -13.28
CA LYS A 173 -14.76 -3.82 -12.70
C LYS A 173 -14.95 -2.57 -11.86
N ASN A 174 -15.82 -1.66 -12.29
CA ASN A 174 -16.16 -0.45 -11.54
C ASN A 174 -16.83 -0.78 -10.19
N GLU A 175 -17.58 -1.87 -10.10
CA GLU A 175 -18.25 -2.30 -8.88
C GLU A 175 -17.27 -2.92 -7.88
N LEU A 176 -16.37 -3.78 -8.36
CA LEU A 176 -15.27 -4.31 -7.55
C LEU A 176 -14.37 -3.18 -7.03
N ASN A 177 -14.02 -2.22 -7.89
CA ASN A 177 -13.23 -1.06 -7.48
C ASN A 177 -13.97 -0.27 -6.40
N ARG A 178 -15.27 -0.03 -6.56
CA ARG A 178 -16.10 0.67 -5.55
C ARG A 178 -16.11 -0.06 -4.22
N TYR A 179 -16.22 -1.39 -4.23
CA TYR A 179 -16.14 -2.22 -3.02
C TYR A 179 -14.78 -2.07 -2.33
N MET A 180 -13.69 -2.26 -3.08
CA MET A 180 -12.33 -2.19 -2.54
C MET A 180 -11.97 -0.79 -2.03
N SER A 181 -12.36 0.27 -2.75
CA SER A 181 -12.20 1.65 -2.28
C SER A 181 -12.97 1.90 -0.99
N THR A 182 -14.19 1.36 -0.85
CA THR A 182 -14.97 1.49 0.38
C THR A 182 -14.29 0.81 1.57
N VAL A 183 -13.79 -0.41 1.37
CA VAL A 183 -13.01 -1.13 2.39
C VAL A 183 -11.75 -0.34 2.76
N GLN A 184 -11.02 0.18 1.77
CA GLN A 184 -9.80 0.95 1.97
C GLN A 184 -10.05 2.26 2.72
N GLU A 185 -11.08 3.02 2.36
CA GLU A 185 -11.49 4.23 3.07
C GLU A 185 -11.82 3.93 4.52
N PHE A 186 -12.53 2.82 4.79
CA PHE A 186 -12.81 2.37 6.14
C PHE A 186 -11.52 2.05 6.90
N GLN A 187 -10.60 1.30 6.31
CA GLN A 187 -9.29 0.98 6.90
C GLN A 187 -8.52 2.26 7.26
N GLN A 188 -8.40 3.20 6.32
CA GLN A 188 -7.72 4.48 6.54
C GLN A 188 -8.37 5.27 7.67
N LYS A 189 -9.71 5.39 7.68
CA LYS A 189 -10.47 6.08 8.73
C LYS A 189 -10.26 5.45 10.11
N LYS A 190 -10.01 4.14 10.16
CA LYS A 190 -9.74 3.38 11.38
C LYS A 190 -8.26 3.30 11.75
N GLY A 191 -7.37 3.89 10.95
CA GLY A 191 -5.92 3.79 11.15
C GLY A 191 -5.43 2.35 11.06
N LEU A 192 -6.05 1.54 10.20
CA LEU A 192 -5.65 0.17 9.89
C LEU A 192 -4.77 0.21 8.64
N TYR A 193 -3.52 -0.25 8.75
CA TYR A 193 -2.56 -0.28 7.65
C TYR A 193 -2.45 -1.69 7.07
N PHE A 194 -1.97 -1.79 5.82
CA PHE A 194 -1.81 -3.04 5.05
C PHE A 194 -0.71 -3.95 5.58
N LYS A 195 -0.79 -4.33 6.86
CA LYS A 195 0.28 -5.12 7.45
C LYS A 195 0.27 -6.55 6.94
N ASP A 196 -0.89 -7.12 6.64
CA ASP A 196 -1.07 -8.36 5.89
C ASP A 196 -2.52 -8.47 5.41
N ARG A 197 -2.75 -8.39 4.09
CA ARG A 197 -4.01 -8.81 3.46
C ARG A 197 -3.83 -10.25 2.98
N ARG A 198 -4.71 -11.13 3.42
CA ARG A 198 -4.78 -12.51 2.94
C ARG A 198 -6.08 -12.69 2.18
N TYR A 199 -6.01 -13.38 1.05
CA TYR A 199 -7.16 -13.75 0.26
C TYR A 199 -7.30 -15.27 0.30
N ASP A 200 -8.44 -15.73 0.79
CA ASP A 200 -8.82 -17.14 0.75
C ASP A 200 -10.10 -17.28 -0.08
N PHE A 201 -10.20 -18.36 -0.85
CA PHE A 201 -11.38 -18.66 -1.67
C PHE A 201 -12.00 -19.94 -1.16
N PHE A 202 -13.26 -19.87 -0.76
CA PHE A 202 -14.02 -20.98 -0.21
C PHE A 202 -15.07 -21.41 -1.24
N ASP A 203 -15.12 -22.69 -1.57
CA ASP A 203 -16.22 -23.28 -2.33
C ASP A 203 -17.09 -24.05 -1.33
N ASP A 204 -18.34 -23.62 -1.15
CA ASP A 204 -19.28 -24.26 -0.24
C ASP A 204 -20.16 -25.31 -0.93
N GLY A 205 -19.92 -25.58 -2.23
CA GLY A 205 -20.69 -26.49 -3.07
C GLY A 205 -21.86 -25.83 -3.80
N HIS A 206 -22.15 -24.55 -3.52
CA HIS A 206 -23.16 -23.75 -4.21
C HIS A 206 -22.55 -22.52 -4.87
N GLU A 207 -21.67 -21.81 -4.16
CA GLU A 207 -21.01 -20.60 -4.64
C GLU A 207 -19.55 -20.56 -4.14
N THR A 208 -18.69 -19.86 -4.89
CA THR A 208 -17.33 -19.56 -4.41
C THR A 208 -17.37 -18.20 -3.71
N ILE A 209 -16.79 -18.10 -2.52
CA ILE A 209 -16.72 -16.86 -1.73
C ILE A 209 -15.26 -16.44 -1.62
N ALA A 210 -14.97 -15.19 -2.00
CA ALA A 210 -13.70 -14.55 -1.72
C ALA A 210 -13.72 -13.93 -0.31
N CYS A 211 -12.85 -14.44 0.56
CA CYS A 211 -12.60 -13.88 1.87
C CYS A 211 -11.33 -13.04 1.84
N ILE A 212 -11.44 -11.79 2.29
CA ILE A 212 -10.33 -10.85 2.44
C ILE A 212 -10.09 -10.68 3.94
N GLU A 213 -9.07 -11.35 4.47
CA GLU A 213 -8.65 -11.19 5.86
C GLU A 213 -7.61 -10.07 5.98
N ILE A 214 -7.83 -9.16 6.93
CA ILE A 214 -6.93 -8.05 7.23
C ILE A 214 -6.43 -8.20 8.67
N ASN A 215 -5.14 -8.47 8.84
CA ASN A 215 -4.55 -8.56 10.17
C ASN A 215 -4.34 -7.18 10.79
N THR A 216 -4.98 -6.95 11.94
CA THR A 216 -4.99 -5.65 12.62
C THR A 216 -4.09 -5.61 13.86
N GLY A 217 -3.73 -6.78 14.41
CA GLY A 217 -3.04 -6.90 15.70
C GLY A 217 -3.85 -6.33 16.88
N LYS A 218 -5.17 -6.19 16.74
CA LYS A 218 -6.07 -5.66 17.78
C LYS A 218 -6.64 -6.78 18.66
N SER A 219 -7.31 -6.39 19.74
CA SER A 219 -8.05 -7.33 20.60
C SER A 219 -9.23 -7.95 19.84
N ILE A 220 -9.71 -9.11 20.29
CA ILE A 220 -10.86 -9.77 19.67
C ILE A 220 -12.13 -8.90 19.70
N ASP A 221 -12.34 -8.16 20.79
CA ASP A 221 -13.49 -7.26 20.92
C ASP A 221 -13.41 -6.08 19.95
N ASP A 222 -12.20 -5.53 19.76
CA ASP A 222 -11.97 -4.50 18.75
C ASP A 222 -12.17 -5.01 17.33
N VAL A 223 -11.70 -6.23 17.04
CA VAL A 223 -11.87 -6.88 15.74
C VAL A 223 -13.35 -7.12 15.43
N ASN A 224 -14.12 -7.66 16.39
CA ASN A 224 -15.56 -7.87 16.22
C ASN A 224 -16.28 -6.56 15.93
N ARG A 225 -15.98 -5.50 16.69
CA ARG A 225 -16.53 -4.17 16.44
C ARG A 225 -16.18 -3.63 15.06
N LEU A 226 -14.93 -3.80 14.61
CA LEU A 226 -14.52 -3.35 13.27
C LEU A 226 -15.24 -4.12 12.15
N ASN A 227 -15.49 -5.42 12.35
CA ASN A 227 -16.25 -6.24 11.41
C ASN A 227 -17.70 -5.79 11.31
N ASP A 228 -18.37 -5.56 12.45
CA ASP A 228 -19.76 -5.07 12.49
C ASP A 228 -19.88 -3.72 11.77
N GLU A 229 -18.97 -2.78 12.08
CA GLU A 229 -18.98 -1.46 11.47
C GLU A 229 -18.67 -1.47 9.96
N LEU A 230 -17.77 -2.36 9.50
CA LEU A 230 -17.52 -2.53 8.08
C LEU A 230 -18.73 -3.15 7.39
N PHE A 231 -19.37 -4.14 8.00
CA PHE A 231 -20.57 -4.77 7.46
C PHE A 231 -21.71 -3.76 7.29
N ASP A 232 -21.99 -2.95 8.31
CA ASP A 232 -22.98 -1.88 8.26
C ASP A 232 -22.66 -0.85 7.16
N LEU A 233 -21.39 -0.48 7.02
CA LEU A 233 -20.94 0.41 5.96
C LEU A 233 -21.19 -0.20 4.57
N LEU A 234 -20.79 -1.45 4.36
CA LEU A 234 -20.95 -2.12 3.07
C LEU A 234 -22.44 -2.29 2.72
N ALA A 235 -23.27 -2.69 3.68
CA ALA A 235 -24.72 -2.80 3.51
C ALA A 235 -25.36 -1.45 3.13
N SER A 236 -24.82 -0.32 3.60
CA SER A 236 -25.32 1.02 3.27
C SER A 236 -24.95 1.51 1.86
N LYS A 237 -24.04 0.82 1.15
CA LYS A 237 -23.42 1.30 -0.10
C LYS A 237 -24.06 0.77 -1.39
N ASP A 238 -25.25 0.17 -1.30
CA ASP A 238 -26.05 -0.34 -2.44
C ASP A 238 -25.24 -1.14 -3.46
N PHE A 239 -24.38 -2.05 -2.97
CA PHE A 239 -23.60 -2.94 -3.82
C PHE A 239 -24.48 -3.94 -4.54
N THR A 240 -24.06 -4.35 -5.73
CA THR A 240 -24.72 -5.47 -6.44
C THR A 240 -24.78 -6.73 -5.59
N ALA A 241 -25.79 -7.57 -5.84
CA ALA A 241 -25.94 -8.85 -5.16
C ALA A 241 -24.69 -9.74 -5.33
N ASP A 242 -24.05 -9.69 -6.50
CA ASP A 242 -22.83 -10.46 -6.76
C ASP A 242 -21.71 -10.09 -5.78
N ILE A 243 -21.46 -8.80 -5.55
CA ILE A 243 -20.49 -8.36 -4.53
C ILE A 243 -20.95 -8.76 -3.12
N ALA A 244 -22.21 -8.50 -2.78
CA ALA A 244 -22.72 -8.72 -1.43
C ALA A 244 -22.69 -10.20 -1.00
N LEU A 245 -22.88 -11.12 -1.95
CA LEU A 245 -22.91 -12.57 -1.70
C LEU A 245 -21.50 -13.19 -1.78
N ASN A 246 -20.66 -12.71 -2.70
CA ASN A 246 -19.41 -13.39 -3.05
C ASN A 246 -18.17 -12.79 -2.37
N PHE A 247 -18.28 -11.62 -1.74
CA PHE A 247 -17.16 -10.95 -1.08
C PHE A 247 -17.40 -10.74 0.41
N VAL A 248 -16.53 -11.34 1.21
CA VAL A 248 -16.50 -11.18 2.66
C VAL A 248 -15.17 -10.56 3.05
N THR A 249 -15.18 -9.34 3.60
CA THR A 249 -13.99 -8.73 4.18
C THR A 249 -14.08 -8.78 5.69
N MET A 250 -13.05 -9.31 6.35
CA MET A 250 -12.97 -9.39 7.80
C MET A 250 -11.61 -8.93 8.33
N PHE A 251 -11.64 -8.25 9.46
CA PHE A 251 -10.49 -8.00 10.30
C PHE A 251 -10.19 -9.22 11.17
N ARG A 252 -8.90 -9.41 11.46
CA ARG A 252 -8.37 -10.47 12.30
C ARG A 252 -7.29 -9.95 13.24
#